data_AF-A0A3E1NXC3-F1
#
_entry.id   AF-A0A3E1NXC3-F1
#
_cell.length_a   1.000
_cell.length_b   1.000
_cell.length_c   1.000
_cell.angle_alpha   90.00
_cell.angle_beta   90.00
_cell.angle_gamma   90.00
#
_symmetry.space_group_name_H-M   'P 1'
#
loop_
_entity.id
_entity.type
_entity.pdbx_description
1 polymer ?
#
loop_
_entity_poly.entity_id
_entity_poly.type
_entity_poly.pdbx_seq_one_letter_code
_entity_poly.pdbx_strand_id
1 'polypeptide(L)' 'MTVLTTRQQKAKKGIIRAKLKNYRISLKAIEERSGEVREDGRPYHRNTIWAAFDKENKYYNEALINLAEKMIEEMKNK' A
#
# COMPACT_ATOMS: atom_id res chain seq x y z
N MET A 1 -11.51 -13.72 -7.43
CA MET A 1 -10.30 -12.90 -7.28
C MET A 1 -9.44 -13.07 -8.52
N THR A 2 -9.21 -12.01 -9.28
CA THR A 2 -8.33 -12.06 -10.47
C THR A 2 -6.89 -11.89 -10.00
N VAL A 3 -6.08 -12.94 -10.12
CA VAL A 3 -4.66 -12.88 -9.73
C VAL A 3 -3.92 -11.95 -10.71
N LEU A 4 -3.39 -10.84 -10.21
CA LEU A 4 -2.59 -9.91 -11.02
C LEU A 4 -1.28 -10.57 -11.44
N THR A 5 -0.92 -10.42 -12.72
CA THR A 5 0.41 -10.80 -13.20
C THR A 5 1.49 -9.94 -12.54
N THR A 6 2.74 -10.42 -12.49
CA THR A 6 3.88 -9.67 -11.94
C THR A 6 4.04 -8.27 -12.56
N ARG A 7 3.78 -8.15 -13.88
CA ARG A 7 3.83 -6.86 -14.59
C ARG A 7 2.74 -5.90 -14.10
N GLN A 8 1.52 -6.40 -13.91
CA GLN A 8 0.40 -5.61 -13.38
C GLN A 8 0.65 -5.21 -11.92
N GLN A 9 1.19 -6.12 -11.09
CA GLN A 9 1.58 -5.82 -9.71
C GLN A 9 2.62 -4.69 -9.67
N LYS A 10 3.70 -4.79 -10.45
CA LYS A 10 4.72 -3.72 -10.55
C LYS A 10 4.12 -2.39 -10.99
N ALA A 11 3.23 -2.39 -11.98
CA ALA A 11 2.54 -1.19 -12.45
C ALA A 11 1.68 -0.57 -11.33
N LYS A 12 0.87 -1.39 -10.64
CA LYS A 12 -0.01 -0.94 -9.55
C LYS A 12 0.79 -0.34 -8.41
N LYS A 13 1.88 -0.99 -7.97
CA LYS A 13 2.81 -0.43 -6.97
C LYS A 13 3.36 0.94 -7.35
N GLY A 14 3.80 1.09 -8.60
CA GLY A 14 4.33 2.37 -9.10
C GLY A 14 3.28 3.49 -9.07
N ILE A 15 2.06 3.20 -9.53
CA ILE A 15 0.94 4.15 -9.53
C ILE A 15 0.60 4.56 -8.09
N ILE A 16 0.46 3.60 -7.18
CA ILE A 16 0.15 3.84 -5.77
C ILE A 16 1.25 4.71 -5.13
N ARG A 17 2.52 4.36 -5.34
CA ARG A 17 3.65 5.08 -4.77
C ARG A 17 3.70 6.53 -5.23
N ALA A 18 3.38 6.80 -6.50
CA ALA A 18 3.28 8.15 -7.02
C ALA A 18 2.11 8.93 -6.38
N LYS A 19 0.93 8.31 -6.28
CA LYS A 19 -0.23 8.93 -5.61
C LYS A 19 0.05 9.24 -4.14
N LEU A 20 0.63 8.31 -3.39
CA LEU A 20 1.01 8.54 -1.98
C LEU A 20 1.91 9.76 -1.83
N LYS A 21 2.89 9.94 -2.72
CA LYS A 21 3.75 11.14 -2.73
C LYS A 21 2.95 12.41 -3.03
N ASN A 22 2.05 12.39 -4.01
CA ASN A 22 1.22 13.54 -4.37
C ASN A 22 0.35 14.02 -3.20
N TYR A 23 -0.23 13.09 -2.43
CA TYR A 23 -1.06 13.41 -1.26
C TYR A 23 -0.25 13.53 0.04
N ARG A 24 1.08 13.54 -0.02
CA ARG A 24 1.99 13.63 1.14
C ARG A 24 1.74 12.55 2.21
N ILE A 25 1.24 11.38 1.80
CA ILE A 25 1.01 10.24 2.70
C ILE A 25 2.33 9.47 2.86
N SER A 26 2.83 9.40 4.09
CA SER A 26 4.07 8.70 4.40
C SER A 26 3.85 7.19 4.51
N LEU A 27 4.90 6.38 4.28
CA LEU A 27 4.82 4.93 4.53
C LEU A 27 4.61 4.62 6.01
N LYS A 28 5.06 5.49 6.91
CA LYS A 28 4.83 5.37 8.36
C LYS A 28 3.34 5.51 8.69
N ALA A 29 2.63 6.42 8.03
CA ALA A 29 1.19 6.55 8.22
C ALA A 29 0.43 5.29 7.76
N ILE A 30 0.92 4.64 6.69
CA ILE A 30 0.37 3.35 6.26
C ILE A 30 0.71 2.25 7.27
N GLU A 31 1.94 2.21 7.78
CA GLU A 31 2.36 1.28 8.83
C GLU A 31 1.43 1.36 10.05
N GLU A 32 1.22 2.57 10.58
CA GLU A 32 0.35 2.82 11.74
C GLU A 32 -1.09 2.33 11.51
N ARG A 33 -1.64 2.55 10.31
CA ARG A 33 -3.00 2.12 9.94
C ARG A 33 -3.10 0.68 9.46
N SER A 34 -1.97 0.02 9.21
CA SER A 34 -1.96 -1.32 8.66
C SER A 34 -2.46 -2.39 9.63
N GLY A 35 -2.64 -2.05 10.91
CA GLY A 35 -3.38 -2.89 11.86
C GLY A 35 -4.86 -3.03 11.51
N GLU A 36 -5.46 -2.05 10.80
CA GLU A 36 -6.88 -2.09 10.38
C GLU A 36 -7.18 -3.25 9.42
N VAL A 37 -6.18 -3.73 8.68
CA VAL A 37 -6.33 -4.77 7.66
C VAL A 37 -5.92 -6.16 8.14
N ARG A 38 -5.40 -6.30 9.36
CA ARG A 38 -5.04 -7.60 9.93
C ARG A 38 -6.05 -8.04 10.99
N GLU A 39 -6.36 -9.33 11.01
CA GLU A 39 -7.27 -9.93 11.98
C GLU A 39 -6.77 -9.81 13.44
N ASP A 40 -5.45 -9.81 13.63
CA ASP A 40 -4.82 -9.65 14.95
C ASP A 40 -4.70 -8.18 15.39
N GLY A 41 -5.13 -7.23 14.57
CA GLY A 41 -5.10 -5.79 14.86
C GLY A 41 -3.70 -5.18 14.93
N ARG A 42 -2.66 -5.97 14.70
CA ARG A 42 -1.26 -5.53 14.80
C ARG A 42 -0.81 -4.90 13.49
N PRO A 43 -0.11 -3.76 13.53
CA PRO A 43 0.54 -3.21 12.34
C PRO A 43 1.46 -4.22 11.65
N TYR A 44 1.54 -4.13 10.33
CA TYR A 44 2.61 -4.77 9.57
C TYR A 44 3.95 -4.13 9.91
N HIS A 45 5.00 -4.94 9.90
CA HIS A 45 6.36 -4.46 10.10
C HIS A 45 6.77 -3.51 8.97
N ARG A 46 7.53 -2.46 9.29
CA ARG A 46 8.07 -1.47 8.34
C ARG A 46 8.65 -2.06 7.05
N ASN A 47 9.39 -3.16 7.15
CA ASN A 47 9.99 -3.82 5.97
C ASN A 47 8.93 -4.40 5.02
N THR A 48 7.82 -4.92 5.57
CA THR A 48 6.70 -5.43 4.77
C THR A 48 5.97 -4.30 4.06
N ILE A 49 5.76 -3.18 4.75
CA ILE A 49 5.23 -1.95 4.16
C ILE A 49 6.12 -1.50 3.00
N TRP A 50 7.43 -1.34 3.25
CA TRP A 50 8.37 -0.89 2.24
C TRP A 50 8.39 -1.83 1.02
N ALA A 51 8.45 -3.14 1.23
CA ALA A 51 8.42 -4.14 0.16
C ALA A 51 7.13 -4.11 -0.66
N ALA A 52 5.98 -3.83 -0.02
CA ALA A 52 4.69 -3.76 -0.70
C ALA A 52 4.61 -2.58 -1.69
N PHE A 53 5.30 -1.48 -1.43
CA PHE A 53 5.26 -0.27 -2.25
C PHE A 53 6.53 -0.04 -3.09
N ASP A 54 7.55 -0.88 -2.94
CA ASP A 54 8.72 -0.89 -3.81
C ASP A 54 8.42 -1.64 -5.12
N LYS A 55 8.59 -0.95 -6.25
CA LYS A 55 8.32 -1.46 -7.61
C LYS A 55 9.26 -2.59 -8.00
N GLU A 56 10.50 -2.60 -7.50
CA GLU A 56 11.48 -3.63 -7.83
C GLU A 56 11.37 -4.86 -6.93
N ASN A 57 10.68 -4.74 -5.79
CA ASN A 57 10.45 -5.86 -4.91
C ASN A 57 9.37 -6.81 -5.47
N LYS A 58 9.64 -8.12 -5.42
CA LYS A 58 8.70 -9.19 -5.84
C LYS A 58 7.48 -9.35 -4.92
N TYR A 59 7.57 -8.88 -3.68
CA TYR A 59 6.52 -9.04 -2.69
C TYR A 59 5.32 -8.15 -2.99
N TYR A 60 4.15 -8.73 -3.24
CA TYR A 60 2.91 -8.00 -3.43
C TYR A 60 1.95 -8.29 -2.28
N ASN A 61 1.40 -7.23 -1.67
CA ASN A 61 0.41 -7.35 -0.61
C ASN A 61 -0.82 -6.52 -0.97
N GLU A 62 -1.88 -7.19 -1.41
CA GLU A 62 -3.10 -6.54 -1.88
C GLU A 62 -3.81 -5.76 -0.78
N ALA A 63 -3.81 -6.25 0.47
CA ALA A 63 -4.44 -5.55 1.59
C ALA A 63 -3.78 -4.19 1.87
N LEU A 64 -2.44 -4.12 1.82
CA LEU A 64 -1.71 -2.86 1.97
C LEU A 64 -1.93 -1.91 0.79
N ILE A 65 -2.04 -2.44 -0.43
CA ILE A 65 -2.36 -1.65 -1.62
C ILE A 65 -3.77 -1.03 -1.49
N ASN A 66 -4.77 -1.82 -1.10
CA ASN A 66 -6.14 -1.35 -0.92
C ASN A 66 -6.25 -0.33 0.22
N LEU A 67 -5.52 -0.54 1.33
CA LEU A 67 -5.41 0.44 2.41
C LEU A 67 -4.85 1.77 1.91
N ALA A 68 -3.76 1.73 1.12
CA ALA A 68 -3.18 2.93 0.54
C ALA A 68 -4.16 3.65 -0.40
N GLU A 69 -4.93 2.91 -1.21
CA GLU A 69 -5.98 3.50 -2.07
C GLU A 69 -7.04 4.21 -1.24
N LYS A 70 -7.52 3.58 -0.17
CA LYS A 70 -8.49 4.18 0.77
C LYS A 70 -7.94 5.47 1.40
N MET A 71 -6.70 5.45 1.89
CA MET A 71 -6.05 6.64 2.46
C MET A 71 -5.92 7.78 1.45
N ILE A 72 -5.62 7.47 0.18
CA ILE A 72 -5.55 8.45 -0.90
C ILE A 72 -6.93 9.05 -1.18
N GLU A 73 -7.98 8.22 -1.21
CA GLU A 73 -9.35 8.66 -1.44
C GLU A 73 -9.87 9.57 -0.32
N GLU A 74 -9.60 9.22 0.94
CA GLU A 74 -9.89 10.07 2.10
C GLU A 74 -9.22 11.45 1.98
N MET A 75 -7.98 11.51 1.51
CA MET A 75 -7.25 12.77 1.30
C MET A 75 -7.72 13.55 0.07
N LYS A 76 -8.33 12.89 -0.92
CA LYS A 76 -8.89 13.55 -2.11
C LYS A 76 -10.24 14.21 -1.81
N ASN A 77 -11.02 13.62 -0.90
CA ASN A 77 -12.35 14.11 -0.52
C ASN A 77 -12.32 15.11 0.65
N LYS A 78 -11.12 15.50 1.10
CA LYS A 78 -10.88 16.48 2.15
C LYS A 78 -10.44 17.80 1.55
#